data_AF-A0A972Y7U2-F1
#
_entry.id   AF-A0A972Y7U2-F1
#
_cell.length_a   1.000
_cell.length_b   1.000
_cell.length_c   1.000
_cell.angle_alpha   90.00
_cell.angle_beta   90.00
_cell.angle_gamma   90.00
#
_symmetry.space_group_name_H-M   'P 1'
#
loop_
_entity.id
_entity.type
_entity.pdbx_description
1 polymer ?
#
loop_
_entity_poly.entity_id
_entity_poly.type
_entity_poly.pdbx_seq_one_letter_code
_entity_poly.pdbx_strand_id
1 'polypeptide(L)'
;MKHLNRLLVAVLLIVGLSANAQTEDNPWAIKVGVNAIDFHPANNSGQKTNLGQESGWFNEFFNVEERWNMPGFGVTVGKYIDKGFSVNAGASFNSIKYYQNSFNSVQSQDAVDWSYLGLDGGVQYSFMDLIGSKRIDPIAGVGGGYSWIDGAGFGTVNGTLGVNYHFKNNTGISLQTTLKHAPEAIDLSVIGGTATIETQGHVSHFMHSISYFINFGGKDTDGDGIDDRWDACLDEPENYNGFLDTDGCPDVEGTTAGDMVDADYDGIPDVDDSCPLERENYNKFEDTDGCPDVLQLMITGDADFDGIL
;
A
#
# COMPACT_ATOMS: atom_id res chain seq x y z
N MET A 1 18.48 21.68 -0.25
CA MET A 1 18.27 20.69 -1.34
C MET A 1 19.25 19.50 -1.34
N LYS A 2 20.50 19.60 -0.87
CA LYS A 2 21.46 18.46 -0.91
C LYS A 2 21.14 17.26 0.00
N HIS A 3 20.34 17.45 1.04
CA HIS A 3 19.97 16.40 1.99
C HIS A 3 18.65 15.69 1.64
N LEU A 4 17.80 16.31 0.80
CA LEU A 4 16.50 15.74 0.41
C LEU A 4 16.67 14.52 -0.51
N ASN A 5 17.63 14.57 -1.44
CA ASN A 5 17.95 13.42 -2.31
C ASN A 5 18.50 12.22 -1.53
N ARG A 6 19.19 12.45 -0.40
CA ARG A 6 19.68 11.36 0.46
C ARG A 6 18.56 10.74 1.27
N LEU A 7 17.59 11.55 1.68
CA LEU A 7 16.38 11.09 2.38
C LEU A 7 15.46 10.30 1.44
N LEU A 8 15.37 10.69 0.17
CA LEU A 8 14.64 9.96 -0.87
C LEU A 8 15.21 8.56 -1.13
N VAL A 9 16.54 8.44 -1.22
CA VAL A 9 17.22 7.14 -1.37
C VAL A 9 17.05 6.29 -0.12
N ALA A 10 17.08 6.89 1.08
CA ALA A 10 16.84 6.17 2.33
C ALA A 10 15.39 5.67 2.45
N VAL A 11 14.39 6.49 2.09
CA VAL A 11 12.98 6.07 2.07
C VAL A 11 12.74 4.97 1.02
N LEU A 12 13.35 5.08 -0.17
CA LEU A 12 13.28 4.03 -1.20
C LEU A 12 14.00 2.72 -0.79
N LEU A 13 15.06 2.79 0.03
CA LEU A 13 15.80 1.61 0.50
C LEU A 13 15.16 0.93 1.71
N ILE A 14 14.56 1.69 2.64
CA ILE A 14 13.89 1.14 3.84
C ILE A 14 12.60 0.39 3.46
N VAL A 15 11.98 0.77 2.34
CA VAL A 15 10.72 0.21 1.85
C VAL A 15 10.94 -1.05 0.98
N GLY A 16 12.20 -1.51 0.86
CA GLY A 16 12.61 -2.62 -0.01
C GLY A 16 12.63 -4.02 0.61
N LEU A 17 12.30 -4.20 1.89
CA LEU A 17 12.35 -5.51 2.53
C LEU A 17 10.96 -5.90 3.04
N SER A 18 10.43 -6.95 2.40
CA SER A 18 9.18 -7.67 2.72
C SER A 18 7.88 -6.89 2.39
N ALA A 19 7.39 -7.03 1.14
CA ALA A 19 6.13 -6.39 0.71
C ALA A 19 5.24 -7.37 -0.09
N ASN A 20 4.14 -7.84 0.51
CA ASN A 20 3.16 -8.81 -0.03
C ASN A 20 1.73 -8.24 -0.25
N ALA A 21 1.10 -8.71 -1.36
CA ALA A 21 -0.11 -8.37 -2.15
C ALA A 21 -1.04 -7.14 -1.87
N GLN A 22 -1.71 -6.56 -2.88
CA GLN A 22 -3.00 -5.86 -2.72
C GLN A 22 -4.10 -6.57 -3.47
N THR A 23 -5.09 -6.91 -2.68
CA THR A 23 -6.39 -7.50 -2.95
C THR A 23 -7.32 -6.88 -1.89
N GLU A 24 -8.60 -7.28 -1.84
CA GLU A 24 -9.50 -7.00 -0.70
C GLU A 24 -8.80 -7.25 0.66
N ASP A 25 -7.86 -8.20 0.67
CA ASP A 25 -7.06 -8.59 1.83
C ASP A 25 -6.04 -7.54 2.31
N ASN A 26 -5.67 -6.52 1.53
CA ASN A 26 -4.65 -5.53 1.92
C ASN A 26 -5.17 -4.11 1.61
N PRO A 27 -6.04 -3.54 2.45
CA PRO A 27 -6.81 -2.37 2.07
C PRO A 27 -5.96 -1.11 1.97
N TRP A 28 -4.78 -1.02 2.59
CA TRP A 28 -3.99 0.21 2.61
C TRP A 28 -2.94 0.26 1.52
N ALA A 29 -2.87 1.37 0.79
CA ALA A 29 -1.87 1.66 -0.24
C ALA A 29 -1.06 2.90 0.15
N ILE A 30 0.25 2.86 -0.04
CA ILE A 30 1.10 4.06 -0.06
C ILE A 30 1.70 4.17 -1.46
N LYS A 31 1.51 5.33 -2.09
CA LYS A 31 2.12 5.71 -3.37
C LYS A 31 3.13 6.81 -3.13
N VAL A 32 4.35 6.63 -3.60
CA VAL A 32 5.42 7.63 -3.52
C VAL A 32 5.96 7.84 -4.93
N GLY A 33 6.08 9.10 -5.35
CA GLY A 33 6.43 9.37 -6.73
C GLY A 33 6.89 10.77 -7.02
N VAL A 34 7.14 10.99 -8.30
CA VAL A 34 7.43 12.31 -8.85
C VAL A 34 6.24 12.80 -9.64
N ASN A 35 6.08 14.11 -9.70
CA ASN A 35 5.02 14.76 -10.46
C ASN A 35 5.55 15.90 -11.34
N ALA A 36 4.73 16.26 -12.31
CA ALA A 36 4.92 17.40 -13.20
C ALA A 36 3.61 18.18 -13.28
N ILE A 37 3.70 19.51 -13.26
CA ILE A 37 2.52 20.40 -13.32
C ILE A 37 2.52 21.19 -14.63
N ASP A 38 1.37 21.19 -15.30
CA ASP A 38 1.14 21.93 -16.54
C ASP A 38 -0.16 22.74 -16.47
N PHE A 39 -0.04 24.05 -16.71
CA PHE A 39 -1.14 25.01 -16.68
C PHE A 39 -1.76 25.26 -18.08
N HIS A 40 -1.07 24.90 -19.17
CA HIS A 40 -1.49 25.24 -20.54
C HIS A 40 -2.70 24.46 -21.04
N PRO A 41 -2.75 23.12 -20.92
CA PRO A 41 -3.88 22.36 -21.43
C PRO A 41 -5.16 22.51 -20.60
N ALA A 42 -5.17 23.39 -19.58
CA ALA A 42 -6.25 23.49 -18.59
C ALA A 42 -7.23 24.65 -18.83
N ASN A 43 -7.23 25.24 -20.04
CA ASN A 43 -8.19 26.29 -20.44
C ASN A 43 -8.21 27.51 -19.50
N ASN A 44 -7.04 27.92 -19.02
CA ASN A 44 -6.87 29.12 -18.21
C ASN A 44 -6.90 30.37 -19.09
N SER A 45 -7.64 31.40 -18.67
CA SER A 45 -7.69 32.69 -19.37
C SER A 45 -6.31 33.34 -19.44
N GLY A 46 -5.95 33.88 -20.60
CA GLY A 46 -4.68 34.59 -20.81
C GLY A 46 -3.49 33.68 -21.13
N GLN A 47 -3.64 32.36 -21.12
CA GLN A 47 -2.60 31.45 -21.58
C GLN A 47 -2.66 31.30 -23.10
N LYS A 48 -1.49 31.38 -23.75
CA LYS A 48 -1.37 31.28 -25.20
C LYS A 48 -0.52 30.08 -25.59
N THR A 49 -0.90 29.44 -26.70
CA THR A 49 -0.11 28.40 -27.36
C THR A 49 1.15 29.00 -28.00
N ASN A 50 2.09 28.16 -28.45
CA ASN A 50 3.28 28.54 -29.23
C ASN A 50 2.92 29.27 -30.55
N LEU A 51 1.66 29.21 -30.97
CA LEU A 51 1.11 29.93 -32.13
C LEU A 51 0.44 31.25 -31.77
N GLY A 52 0.47 31.67 -30.50
CA GLY A 52 -0.13 32.90 -30.00
C GLY A 52 -1.66 32.88 -29.88
N GLN A 53 -2.28 31.71 -30.01
CA GLN A 53 -3.73 31.51 -29.84
C GLN A 53 -4.07 31.26 -28.37
N GLU A 54 -5.25 31.66 -27.90
CA GLU A 54 -5.73 31.29 -26.56
C GLU A 54 -5.70 29.77 -26.37
N SER A 55 -5.15 29.32 -25.24
CA SER A 55 -5.04 27.91 -24.91
C SER A 55 -6.37 27.37 -24.43
N GLY A 56 -6.86 26.31 -25.08
CA GLY A 56 -8.04 25.57 -24.69
C GLY A 56 -7.72 24.27 -23.96
N TRP A 57 -8.75 23.47 -23.70
CA TRP A 57 -8.60 22.15 -23.11
C TRP A 57 -7.73 21.24 -23.99
N PHE A 58 -6.72 20.59 -23.38
CA PHE A 58 -5.82 19.61 -24.00
C PHE A 58 -4.87 20.16 -25.07
N ASN A 59 -4.80 21.48 -25.26
CA ASN A 59 -3.81 22.09 -26.15
C ASN A 59 -2.39 21.87 -25.62
N GLU A 60 -1.46 21.47 -26.50
CA GLU A 60 -0.04 21.22 -26.17
C GLU A 60 0.19 20.23 -25.01
N PHE A 61 -0.76 19.34 -24.74
CA PHE A 61 -0.73 18.41 -23.59
C PHE A 61 0.53 17.53 -23.51
N PHE A 62 1.17 17.23 -24.65
CA PHE A 62 2.41 16.44 -24.72
C PHE A 62 3.68 17.27 -24.91
N ASN A 63 3.61 18.60 -24.81
CA ASN A 63 4.77 19.49 -24.96
C ASN A 63 5.61 19.55 -23.67
N VAL A 64 6.26 18.43 -23.34
CA VAL A 64 6.95 18.22 -22.05
C VAL A 64 8.14 19.14 -21.87
N GLU A 65 8.95 19.37 -22.91
CA GLU A 65 10.24 20.06 -22.81
C GLU A 65 10.12 21.56 -22.45
N GLU A 66 8.99 22.19 -22.77
CA GLU A 66 8.81 23.64 -22.64
C GLU A 66 7.76 24.05 -21.58
N ARG A 67 6.93 23.11 -21.11
CA ARG A 67 5.71 23.44 -20.33
C ARG A 67 5.60 22.74 -18.98
N TRP A 68 6.23 21.57 -18.82
CA TRP A 68 6.08 20.77 -17.60
C TRP A 68 6.98 21.29 -16.48
N ASN A 69 6.37 21.71 -15.37
CA ASN A 69 7.10 22.06 -14.16
C ASN A 69 7.51 20.79 -13.44
N MET A 70 8.77 20.38 -13.63
CA MET A 70 9.34 19.15 -13.07
C MET A 70 10.79 19.33 -12.63
N PRO A 71 11.28 18.49 -11.69
CA PRO A 71 10.55 17.46 -10.96
C PRO A 71 9.87 18.00 -9.68
N GLY A 72 8.63 17.60 -9.45
CA GLY A 72 8.00 17.63 -8.12
C GLY A 72 7.94 16.25 -7.49
N PHE A 73 7.51 16.20 -6.24
CA PHE A 73 7.37 14.99 -5.43
C PHE A 73 5.95 14.86 -4.88
N GLY A 74 5.47 13.64 -4.70
CA GLY A 74 4.19 13.40 -4.06
C GLY A 74 4.13 12.11 -3.28
N VAL A 75 3.27 12.10 -2.27
CA VAL A 75 2.90 10.92 -1.49
C VAL A 75 1.37 10.84 -1.43
N THR A 76 0.83 9.66 -1.62
CA THR A 76 -0.62 9.39 -1.51
C THR A 76 -0.82 8.15 -0.67
N VAL A 77 -1.69 8.25 0.32
CA VAL A 77 -2.20 7.11 1.09
C VAL A 77 -3.61 6.82 0.61
N GLY A 78 -3.87 5.56 0.27
CA GLY A 78 -5.18 5.07 -0.15
C GLY A 78 -5.67 3.98 0.79
N LYS A 79 -6.99 3.89 0.95
CA LYS A 79 -7.66 2.76 1.60
C LYS A 79 -8.74 2.21 0.67
N TYR A 80 -8.64 0.95 0.29
CA TYR A 80 -9.68 0.18 -0.37
C TYR A 80 -10.90 0.07 0.56
N ILE A 81 -12.08 0.22 -0.01
CA ILE A 81 -13.34 0.21 0.73
C ILE A 81 -14.13 -1.04 0.35
N ASP A 82 -14.64 -1.09 -0.87
CA ASP A 82 -15.44 -2.21 -1.38
C ASP A 82 -15.59 -2.09 -2.90
N LYS A 83 -15.79 -3.21 -3.60
CA LYS A 83 -16.12 -3.29 -5.04
C LYS A 83 -15.25 -2.42 -5.95
N GLY A 84 -13.93 -2.40 -5.73
CA GLY A 84 -13.01 -1.59 -6.54
C GLY A 84 -12.92 -0.12 -6.13
N PHE A 85 -13.69 0.36 -5.15
CA PHE A 85 -13.59 1.73 -4.64
C PHE A 85 -12.50 1.86 -3.58
N SER A 86 -11.78 2.98 -3.64
CA SER A 86 -10.79 3.37 -2.65
C SER A 86 -10.94 4.86 -2.30
N VAL A 87 -10.68 5.21 -1.05
CA VAL A 87 -10.53 6.60 -0.60
C VAL A 87 -9.05 6.92 -0.55
N ASN A 88 -8.65 8.08 -1.03
CA ASN A 88 -7.26 8.52 -1.05
C ASN A 88 -7.11 9.89 -0.42
N ALA A 89 -5.95 10.11 0.19
CA ALA A 89 -5.45 11.38 0.66
C ALA A 89 -3.99 11.51 0.24
N GLY A 90 -3.59 12.66 -0.31
CA GLY A 90 -2.24 12.86 -0.83
C GLY A 90 -1.72 14.26 -0.61
N ALA A 91 -0.39 14.37 -0.62
CA ALA A 91 0.35 15.61 -0.59
C ALA A 91 1.30 15.66 -1.78
N SER A 92 1.38 16.81 -2.44
CA SER A 92 2.25 17.07 -3.59
C SER A 92 3.03 18.36 -3.39
N PHE A 93 4.31 18.33 -3.74
CA PHE A 93 5.25 19.44 -3.62
C PHE A 93 5.95 19.62 -4.97
N ASN A 94 6.03 20.84 -5.49
CA ASN A 94 6.71 21.12 -6.75
C ASN A 94 7.24 22.56 -6.76
N SER A 95 8.08 22.90 -7.75
CA SER A 95 8.53 24.25 -8.04
C SER A 95 8.02 24.66 -9.41
N ILE A 96 7.36 25.82 -9.49
CA ILE A 96 6.82 26.35 -10.73
C ILE A 96 7.82 27.35 -11.29
N LYS A 97 8.36 27.03 -12.47
CA LYS A 97 9.28 27.86 -13.25
C LYS A 97 8.67 28.39 -14.53
N TYR A 98 7.74 27.63 -15.09
CA TYR A 98 7.06 27.91 -16.34
C TYR A 98 5.59 28.18 -16.04
N TYR A 99 5.25 29.46 -16.02
CA TYR A 99 3.87 29.96 -15.99
C TYR A 99 3.77 31.14 -16.96
N GLN A 100 3.12 30.94 -18.11
CA GLN A 100 2.95 32.01 -19.10
C GLN A 100 1.56 32.61 -18.96
N ASN A 101 1.47 33.91 -18.76
CA ASN A 101 0.20 34.61 -18.74
C ASN A 101 0.30 35.92 -19.54
N SER A 102 -0.61 36.11 -20.51
CA SER A 102 -0.62 37.22 -21.46
C SER A 102 -1.51 38.40 -21.03
N PHE A 103 -1.73 38.60 -19.72
CA PHE A 103 -2.51 39.75 -19.23
C PHE A 103 -1.79 41.10 -19.33
N ASN A 104 -0.53 41.14 -19.76
CA ASN A 104 0.14 42.36 -20.19
C ASN A 104 0.91 42.13 -21.50
N SER A 105 1.04 43.17 -22.31
CA SER A 105 1.95 43.28 -23.45
C SER A 105 3.45 43.21 -23.07
N VAL A 106 3.74 42.78 -21.84
CA VAL A 106 5.06 42.32 -21.41
C VAL A 106 5.03 40.81 -21.54
N GLN A 107 5.60 40.30 -22.64
CA GLN A 107 6.08 38.92 -22.73
C GLN A 107 7.20 38.72 -21.70
N SER A 108 6.84 38.66 -20.43
CA SER A 108 7.74 38.26 -19.37
C SER A 108 7.71 36.74 -19.35
N GLN A 109 8.61 36.17 -20.15
CA GLN A 109 9.17 34.85 -19.91
C GLN A 109 10.21 34.98 -18.78
N ASP A 110 9.86 35.64 -17.67
CA ASP A 110 10.74 35.64 -16.51
C ASP A 110 10.56 34.29 -15.82
N ALA A 111 11.65 33.54 -15.70
CA ALA A 111 11.68 32.31 -14.94
C ALA A 111 11.33 32.66 -13.48
N VAL A 112 10.12 32.32 -13.06
CA VAL A 112 9.69 32.50 -11.68
C VAL A 112 10.16 31.30 -10.84
N ASP A 113 10.28 31.45 -9.52
CA ASP A 113 10.63 30.32 -8.63
C ASP A 113 9.57 30.23 -7.52
N TRP A 114 8.35 29.85 -7.92
CA TRP A 114 7.25 29.70 -6.97
C TRP A 114 7.22 28.31 -6.38
N SER A 115 6.94 28.25 -5.08
CA SER A 115 6.65 26.99 -4.41
C SER A 115 5.22 26.53 -4.70
N TYR A 116 5.04 25.24 -4.93
CA TYR A 116 3.73 24.59 -5.04
C TYR A 116 3.57 23.55 -3.93
N LEU A 117 2.46 23.61 -3.23
CA LEU A 117 1.98 22.59 -2.31
C LEU A 117 0.54 22.24 -2.66
N GLY A 118 0.20 20.96 -2.77
CA GLY A 118 -1.16 20.48 -2.91
C GLY A 118 -1.48 19.44 -1.85
N LEU A 119 -2.63 19.59 -1.19
CA LEU A 119 -3.24 18.56 -0.35
C LEU A 119 -4.54 18.12 -1.01
N ASP A 120 -4.67 16.83 -1.27
CA ASP A 120 -5.77 16.27 -2.06
C ASP A 120 -6.45 15.14 -1.32
N GLY A 121 -7.76 15.01 -1.50
CA GLY A 121 -8.53 13.87 -1.03
C GLY A 121 -9.61 13.49 -2.04
N GLY A 122 -9.88 12.20 -2.19
CA GLY A 122 -10.86 11.77 -3.19
C GLY A 122 -11.20 10.30 -3.13
N VAL A 123 -12.04 9.89 -4.08
CA VAL A 123 -12.43 8.50 -4.31
C VAL A 123 -11.91 8.07 -5.66
N GLN A 124 -11.31 6.89 -5.73
CA GLN A 124 -10.83 6.25 -6.96
C GLN A 124 -11.52 4.90 -7.13
N TYR A 125 -11.86 4.56 -8.38
CA TYR A 125 -12.41 3.29 -8.80
C TYR A 125 -11.39 2.53 -9.66
N SER A 126 -11.18 1.27 -9.33
CA SER A 126 -10.38 0.31 -10.08
C SER A 126 -11.24 -0.43 -11.08
N PHE A 127 -10.84 -0.42 -12.36
CA PHE A 127 -11.49 -1.17 -13.42
C PHE A 127 -10.88 -2.57 -13.62
N MET A 128 -9.88 -2.96 -12.80
CA MET A 128 -9.13 -4.21 -12.93
C MET A 128 -10.03 -5.44 -13.05
N ASP A 129 -11.00 -5.56 -12.15
CA ASP A 129 -11.95 -6.68 -12.12
C ASP A 129 -12.89 -6.65 -13.33
N LEU A 130 -13.34 -5.45 -13.72
CA LEU A 130 -14.26 -5.27 -14.86
C LEU A 130 -13.63 -5.73 -16.17
N ILE A 131 -12.32 -5.54 -16.33
CA ILE A 131 -11.57 -5.98 -17.52
C ILE A 131 -10.93 -7.36 -17.36
N GLY A 132 -11.11 -8.03 -16.21
CA GLY A 132 -10.56 -9.36 -15.93
C GLY A 132 -9.03 -9.43 -15.96
N SER A 133 -8.34 -8.33 -15.66
CA SER A 133 -6.88 -8.23 -15.72
C SER A 133 -6.24 -8.52 -14.37
N LYS A 134 -5.02 -9.06 -14.39
CA LYS A 134 -4.21 -9.31 -13.18
C LYS A 134 -2.96 -8.43 -13.07
N ARG A 135 -2.68 -7.62 -14.09
CA ARG A 135 -1.46 -6.79 -14.16
C ARG A 135 -1.72 -5.33 -14.45
N ILE A 136 -2.76 -5.04 -15.23
CA ILE A 136 -3.11 -3.70 -15.63
C ILE A 136 -4.43 -3.35 -14.95
N ASP A 137 -4.43 -2.26 -14.22
CA ASP A 137 -5.58 -1.72 -13.50
C ASP A 137 -5.80 -0.26 -13.95
N PRO A 138 -6.66 -0.03 -14.95
CA PRO A 138 -7.11 1.32 -15.26
C PRO A 138 -7.88 1.87 -14.07
N ILE A 139 -7.70 3.15 -13.77
CA ILE A 139 -8.36 3.82 -12.66
C ILE A 139 -8.98 5.15 -13.10
N ALA A 140 -10.11 5.48 -12.49
CA ALA A 140 -10.70 6.81 -12.57
C ALA A 140 -11.05 7.29 -11.17
N GLY A 141 -10.92 8.58 -10.92
CA GLY A 141 -11.20 9.16 -9.63
C GLY A 141 -11.74 10.57 -9.71
N VAL A 142 -12.41 10.95 -8.63
CA VAL A 142 -12.90 12.31 -8.40
C VAL A 142 -12.58 12.71 -6.97
N GLY A 143 -12.32 13.98 -6.74
CA GLY A 143 -11.96 14.46 -5.42
C GLY A 143 -11.95 15.96 -5.32
N GLY A 144 -11.41 16.44 -4.23
CA GLY A 144 -11.13 17.85 -4.02
C GLY A 144 -9.75 18.02 -3.41
N GLY A 145 -9.24 19.23 -3.45
CA GLY A 145 -7.97 19.56 -2.86
C GLY A 145 -7.88 21.02 -2.49
N TYR A 146 -6.75 21.34 -1.88
CA TYR A 146 -6.33 22.69 -1.63
C TYR A 146 -4.89 22.84 -2.12
N SER A 147 -4.66 23.81 -2.99
CA SER A 147 -3.38 24.10 -3.61
C SER A 147 -2.88 25.46 -3.15
N TRP A 148 -1.59 25.54 -2.85
CA TRP A 148 -0.88 26.77 -2.54
C TRP A 148 0.18 27.00 -3.61
N ILE A 149 0.16 28.18 -4.23
CA ILE A 149 1.19 28.66 -5.14
C ILE A 149 1.75 29.93 -4.53
N ASP A 150 3.04 29.92 -4.17
CA ASP A 150 3.73 31.06 -3.56
C ASP A 150 3.00 31.65 -2.32
N GLY A 151 2.34 30.77 -1.54
CA GLY A 151 1.54 31.15 -0.38
C GLY A 151 0.09 31.51 -0.68
N ALA A 152 -0.29 31.75 -1.94
CA ALA A 152 -1.67 31.95 -2.35
C ALA A 152 -2.41 30.60 -2.40
N GLY A 153 -3.38 30.42 -1.51
CA GLY A 153 -4.12 29.18 -1.34
C GLY A 153 -5.48 29.18 -2.03
N PHE A 154 -5.86 28.08 -2.69
CA PHE A 154 -7.15 27.94 -3.36
C PHE A 154 -7.67 26.49 -3.34
N GLY A 155 -9.00 26.34 -3.27
CA GLY A 155 -9.67 25.05 -3.35
C GLY A 155 -9.80 24.56 -4.79
N THR A 156 -9.73 23.24 -4.99
CA THR A 156 -9.85 22.61 -6.31
C THR A 156 -10.84 21.46 -6.30
N VAL A 157 -11.52 21.27 -7.43
CA VAL A 157 -12.23 20.04 -7.78
C VAL A 157 -11.31 19.24 -8.70
N ASN A 158 -11.10 17.97 -8.35
CA ASN A 158 -10.09 17.13 -8.98
C ASN A 158 -10.76 16.00 -9.77
N GLY A 159 -10.31 15.78 -11.00
CA GLY A 159 -10.65 14.62 -11.83
C GLY A 159 -9.38 13.86 -12.20
N THR A 160 -9.32 12.57 -11.87
CA THR A 160 -8.13 11.74 -12.07
C THR A 160 -8.41 10.60 -13.03
N LEU A 161 -7.50 10.39 -13.97
CA LEU A 161 -7.41 9.18 -14.79
C LEU A 161 -6.02 8.60 -14.66
N GLY A 162 -5.91 7.29 -14.66
CA GLY A 162 -4.61 6.64 -14.57
C GLY A 162 -4.63 5.17 -14.88
N VAL A 163 -3.46 4.56 -14.75
CA VAL A 163 -3.25 3.12 -14.84
C VAL A 163 -2.23 2.69 -13.80
N ASN A 164 -2.55 1.64 -13.06
CA ASN A 164 -1.61 0.91 -12.22
C ASN A 164 -1.10 -0.30 -13.00
N TYR A 165 0.22 -0.48 -13.02
CA TYR A 165 0.86 -1.69 -13.51
C TYR A 165 1.44 -2.46 -12.32
N HIS A 166 0.92 -3.66 -12.08
CA HIS A 166 1.26 -4.52 -10.97
C HIS A 166 2.43 -5.44 -11.39
N PHE A 167 3.57 -5.30 -10.72
CA PHE A 167 4.70 -6.23 -10.87
C PHE A 167 4.42 -7.54 -10.15
N LYS A 168 3.86 -7.40 -8.96
CA LYS A 168 3.35 -8.44 -8.08
C LYS A 168 1.98 -7.98 -7.61
N ASN A 169 1.27 -8.81 -6.86
CA ASN A 169 -0.02 -8.40 -6.31
C ASN A 169 0.11 -7.11 -5.47
N ASN A 170 1.26 -6.88 -4.80
CA ASN A 170 1.41 -5.80 -3.81
C ASN A 170 2.00 -4.51 -4.31
N THR A 171 2.77 -4.61 -5.37
CA THR A 171 3.68 -3.55 -5.74
C THR A 171 3.61 -3.33 -7.23
N GLY A 172 3.81 -2.09 -7.60
CA GLY A 172 3.69 -1.69 -8.97
C GLY A 172 4.02 -0.24 -9.17
N ILE A 173 3.78 0.20 -10.39
CA ILE A 173 3.89 1.61 -10.77
C ILE A 173 2.50 2.13 -11.12
N SER A 174 2.19 3.32 -10.62
CA SER A 174 1.00 4.08 -10.96
C SER A 174 1.38 5.24 -11.85
N LEU A 175 0.73 5.35 -13.00
CA LEU A 175 0.77 6.52 -13.87
C LEU A 175 -0.59 7.21 -13.76
N GLN A 176 -0.62 8.45 -13.29
CA GLN A 176 -1.86 9.20 -13.12
C GLN A 176 -1.75 10.59 -13.74
N THR A 177 -2.86 11.07 -14.24
CA THR A 177 -3.07 12.46 -14.62
C THR A 177 -4.29 12.97 -13.87
N THR A 178 -4.10 14.06 -13.11
CA THR A 178 -5.18 14.71 -12.38
C THR A 178 -5.38 16.12 -12.92
N LEU A 179 -6.57 16.41 -13.42
CA LEU A 179 -7.03 17.78 -13.64
C LEU A 179 -7.48 18.36 -12.30
N LYS A 180 -6.88 19.47 -11.90
CA LYS A 180 -7.34 20.29 -10.77
C LYS A 180 -7.95 21.57 -11.30
N HIS A 181 -9.21 21.82 -11.00
CA HIS A 181 -9.94 23.00 -11.44
C HIS A 181 -10.38 23.82 -10.23
N ALA A 182 -10.00 25.10 -10.16
CA ALA A 182 -10.52 26.02 -9.15
C ALA A 182 -11.89 26.58 -9.60
N PRO A 183 -13.01 26.15 -8.98
CA PRO A 183 -14.34 26.61 -9.36
C PRO A 183 -14.58 28.08 -8.97
N GLU A 184 -13.80 28.59 -8.01
CA GLU A 184 -13.84 29.99 -7.58
C GLU A 184 -12.72 30.77 -8.29
N ALA A 185 -13.03 32.00 -8.71
CA ALA A 185 -12.02 32.89 -9.27
C ALA A 185 -11.13 33.40 -8.13
N ILE A 186 -9.81 33.32 -8.34
CA ILE A 186 -8.82 33.74 -7.33
C ILE A 186 -8.07 34.98 -7.80
N ASP A 187 -7.60 35.77 -6.83
CA ASP A 187 -6.81 36.96 -7.10
C ASP A 187 -5.41 36.57 -7.63
N LEU A 188 -5.26 36.64 -8.95
CA LEU A 188 -4.03 36.35 -9.69
C LEU A 188 -2.91 37.35 -9.37
N SER A 189 -3.17 38.51 -8.75
CA SER A 189 -2.11 39.42 -8.30
C SER A 189 -1.27 38.84 -7.16
N VAL A 190 -1.82 37.86 -6.43
CA VAL A 190 -1.14 37.16 -5.33
C VAL A 190 -0.19 36.07 -5.87
N ILE A 191 -0.37 35.62 -7.11
CA ILE A 191 0.52 34.68 -7.81
C ILE A 191 1.57 35.50 -8.61
N GLY A 192 2.25 36.42 -7.91
CA GLY A 192 3.41 37.18 -8.38
C GLY A 192 3.23 38.18 -9.54
N GLY A 193 2.18 39.02 -9.50
CA GLY A 193 2.03 40.13 -10.45
C GLY A 193 1.62 41.46 -9.79
N THR A 194 2.34 42.55 -10.06
CA THR A 194 1.82 43.92 -9.88
C THR A 194 0.67 44.16 -10.87
N ALA A 195 -0.57 44.11 -10.42
CA ALA A 195 -1.75 44.23 -11.28
C ALA A 195 -2.26 45.68 -11.40
N THR A 196 -2.64 46.08 -12.62
CA THR A 196 -3.48 47.27 -12.85
C THR A 196 -4.85 47.00 -13.49
N ILE A 197 -5.17 45.82 -14.07
CA ILE A 197 -6.52 45.53 -14.60
C ILE A 197 -6.82 44.00 -14.56
N GLU A 198 -8.07 43.63 -14.21
CA GLU A 198 -8.69 42.29 -14.05
C GLU A 198 -7.86 41.22 -13.32
N THR A 199 -7.97 41.23 -11.99
CA THR A 199 -7.19 40.39 -11.07
C THR A 199 -7.81 39.03 -10.76
N GLN A 200 -9.00 38.70 -11.25
CA GLN A 200 -9.70 37.47 -10.87
C GLN A 200 -9.80 36.50 -12.04
N GLY A 201 -9.30 35.28 -11.85
CA GLY A 201 -9.41 34.21 -12.83
C GLY A 201 -9.43 32.84 -12.19
N HIS A 202 -9.98 31.87 -12.93
CA HIS A 202 -9.93 30.47 -12.53
C HIS A 202 -8.53 29.93 -12.83
N VAL A 203 -7.94 29.26 -11.84
CA VAL A 203 -6.65 28.57 -12.01
C VAL A 203 -6.92 27.08 -12.04
N SER A 204 -6.59 26.48 -13.18
CA SER A 204 -6.68 25.04 -13.41
C SER A 204 -5.34 24.52 -13.87
N HIS A 205 -5.00 23.29 -13.52
CA HIS A 205 -3.77 22.67 -13.99
C HIS A 205 -3.88 21.15 -14.04
N PHE A 206 -3.13 20.57 -14.95
CA PHE A 206 -2.89 19.13 -14.96
C PHE A 206 -1.68 18.82 -14.09
N MET A 207 -1.80 17.76 -13.31
CA MET A 207 -0.71 17.15 -12.58
C MET A 207 -0.52 15.73 -13.07
N HIS A 208 0.59 15.48 -13.73
CA HIS A 208 1.01 14.15 -14.16
C HIS A 208 1.91 13.55 -13.08
N SER A 209 1.70 12.31 -12.71
CA SER A 209 2.52 11.64 -11.70
C SER A 209 2.87 10.22 -12.11
N ILE A 210 4.11 9.84 -11.85
CA ILE A 210 4.57 8.46 -11.85
C ILE A 210 4.97 8.11 -10.42
N SER A 211 4.39 7.05 -9.87
CA SER A 211 4.58 6.65 -8.48
C SER A 211 4.83 5.17 -8.36
N TYR A 212 5.73 4.77 -7.48
CA TYR A 212 5.78 3.41 -6.98
C TYR A 212 4.71 3.26 -5.90
N PHE A 213 3.94 2.19 -5.95
CA PHE A 213 2.95 1.90 -4.92
C PHE A 213 3.26 0.58 -4.23
N ILE A 214 2.92 0.56 -2.94
CA ILE A 214 2.97 -0.62 -2.10
C ILE A 214 1.72 -0.65 -1.30
N ASN A 215 1.26 -1.85 -1.12
CA ASN A 215 0.00 -2.14 -0.55
C ASN A 215 0.18 -3.02 0.70
N PHE A 216 -0.74 -3.01 1.65
CA PHE A 216 -0.59 -3.67 2.95
C PHE A 216 -1.91 -3.66 3.74
N GLY A 217 -1.93 -4.35 4.88
CA GLY A 217 -3.03 -4.33 5.84
C GLY A 217 -3.97 -5.54 5.80
N GLY A 218 -3.43 -6.73 5.53
CA GLY A 218 -4.00 -8.05 5.83
C GLY A 218 -5.19 -8.08 6.77
N LYS A 219 -6.19 -8.94 6.51
CA LYS A 219 -7.09 -9.33 7.61
C LYS A 219 -6.22 -9.99 8.68
N ASP A 220 -6.34 -9.53 9.91
CA ASP A 220 -5.58 -9.91 11.10
C ASP A 220 -6.62 -9.95 12.23
N THR A 221 -7.03 -11.16 12.60
CA THR A 221 -8.24 -11.42 13.40
C THR A 221 -8.01 -11.22 14.88
N ASP A 222 -6.82 -11.51 15.38
CA ASP A 222 -6.43 -11.35 16.79
C ASP A 222 -5.57 -10.10 17.06
N GLY A 223 -5.09 -9.42 16.01
CA GLY A 223 -4.44 -8.12 16.07
C GLY A 223 -2.96 -8.18 16.43
N ASP A 224 -2.29 -9.30 16.18
CA ASP A 224 -0.87 -9.48 16.48
C ASP A 224 0.07 -8.93 15.38
N GLY A 225 -0.47 -8.50 14.24
CA GLY A 225 0.28 -7.94 13.11
C GLY A 225 0.69 -8.95 12.04
N ILE A 226 0.32 -10.22 12.17
CA ILE A 226 0.44 -11.27 11.18
C ILE A 226 -0.90 -11.36 10.43
N ASP A 227 -0.81 -11.56 9.11
CA ASP A 227 -2.01 -11.68 8.28
C ASP A 227 -2.63 -13.06 8.48
N ASP A 228 -3.96 -13.17 8.63
CA ASP A 228 -4.76 -14.41 8.75
C ASP A 228 -4.32 -15.52 7.76
N ARG A 229 -3.77 -15.15 6.59
CA ARG A 229 -3.29 -16.12 5.57
C ARG A 229 -1.97 -16.80 5.94
N TRP A 230 -1.19 -16.19 6.83
CA TRP A 230 0.10 -16.65 7.33
C TRP A 230 0.10 -16.90 8.83
N ASP A 231 -0.99 -16.55 9.50
CA ASP A 231 -1.26 -16.81 10.89
C ASP A 231 -1.81 -18.25 11.06
N ALA A 232 -1.08 -19.08 11.79
CA ALA A 232 -1.47 -20.43 12.13
C ALA A 232 -2.51 -20.49 13.26
N CYS A 233 -2.62 -19.45 14.08
CA CYS A 233 -3.51 -19.33 15.22
C CYS A 233 -4.42 -18.09 15.10
N LEU A 234 -5.32 -18.09 14.12
CA LEU A 234 -6.29 -17.02 13.79
C LEU A 234 -6.99 -16.25 14.93
N ASP A 235 -7.09 -16.81 16.13
CA ASP A 235 -7.80 -16.21 17.27
C ASP A 235 -6.88 -15.97 18.49
N GLU A 236 -5.58 -16.29 18.41
CA GLU A 236 -4.62 -16.22 19.51
C GLU A 236 -3.37 -15.42 19.10
N PRO A 237 -3.18 -14.22 19.66
CA PRO A 237 -2.14 -13.33 19.18
C PRO A 237 -0.73 -13.86 19.48
N GLU A 238 0.14 -13.81 18.47
CA GLU A 238 1.58 -14.06 18.57
C GLU A 238 2.23 -13.26 19.70
N ASN A 239 3.21 -13.87 20.35
CA ASN A 239 3.89 -13.31 21.50
C ASN A 239 5.37 -13.01 21.28
N TYR A 240 5.76 -12.37 20.17
CA TYR A 240 7.11 -11.86 19.81
C TYR A 240 8.21 -12.00 20.88
N ASN A 241 8.66 -13.22 21.12
CA ASN A 241 9.60 -13.55 22.20
C ASN A 241 10.98 -13.98 21.65
N GLY A 242 11.16 -13.96 20.33
CA GLY A 242 12.38 -14.35 19.64
C GLY A 242 12.39 -15.81 19.18
N PHE A 243 11.30 -16.55 19.38
CA PHE A 243 11.11 -17.93 18.94
C PHE A 243 9.88 -17.98 18.05
N LEU A 244 10.06 -18.45 16.81
CA LEU A 244 9.00 -18.68 15.83
C LEU A 244 7.97 -17.55 15.59
N ASP A 245 8.26 -16.31 16.02
CA ASP A 245 7.56 -15.00 15.87
C ASP A 245 6.92 -14.62 14.50
N THR A 246 6.92 -15.50 13.52
CA THR A 246 6.35 -15.31 12.17
C THR A 246 5.32 -16.37 11.81
N ASP A 247 5.00 -17.31 12.70
CA ASP A 247 4.01 -18.37 12.45
C ASP A 247 2.61 -18.01 12.95
N GLY A 248 2.46 -16.97 13.77
CA GLY A 248 1.17 -16.44 14.19
C GLY A 248 0.62 -17.09 15.45
N CYS A 249 1.36 -18.01 16.07
CA CYS A 249 0.91 -18.70 17.27
C CYS A 249 1.72 -18.26 18.48
N PRO A 250 1.10 -17.99 19.64
CA PRO A 250 1.84 -17.63 20.83
C PRO A 250 2.77 -18.77 21.24
N ASP A 251 4.05 -18.59 20.94
CA ASP A 251 5.06 -19.54 21.28
C ASP A 251 5.40 -19.44 22.75
N VAL A 252 5.50 -20.57 23.43
CA VAL A 252 6.25 -20.58 24.68
C VAL A 252 7.61 -21.06 24.27
N GLU A 253 8.68 -20.28 24.52
CA GLU A 253 10.04 -20.77 24.41
C GLU A 253 10.04 -22.10 25.17
N GLY A 254 10.08 -23.19 24.40
CA GLY A 254 9.90 -24.52 24.93
C GLY A 254 10.94 -24.64 26.00
N THR A 255 10.50 -24.62 27.26
CA THR A 255 11.38 -25.02 28.33
C THR A 255 11.95 -26.35 27.86
N THR A 256 13.27 -26.47 27.84
CA THR A 256 13.90 -27.78 27.93
C THR A 256 13.45 -28.36 29.27
N ALA A 257 12.26 -28.92 29.31
CA ALA A 257 11.66 -29.60 30.45
C ALA A 257 10.87 -30.79 29.87
N GLY A 258 11.45 -31.99 29.80
CA GLY A 258 12.78 -32.36 30.27
C GLY A 258 13.16 -33.71 29.70
N ASP A 259 14.09 -33.71 28.75
CA ASP A 259 14.64 -34.89 28.09
C ASP A 259 15.47 -35.74 29.08
N MET A 260 14.79 -36.38 30.01
CA MET A 260 15.20 -37.74 30.31
C MET A 260 14.98 -38.49 28.99
N VAL A 261 16.06 -39.09 28.48
CA VAL A 261 16.03 -39.80 27.19
C VAL A 261 14.83 -40.73 27.20
N ASP A 262 14.03 -40.72 26.14
CA ASP A 262 12.93 -41.66 25.87
C ASP A 262 13.26 -42.18 24.46
N ALA A 263 13.95 -43.31 24.40
CA ALA A 263 14.57 -43.76 23.16
C ALA A 263 13.60 -44.43 22.18
N ASP A 264 12.40 -44.82 22.61
CA ASP A 264 11.36 -45.43 21.76
C ASP A 264 10.08 -44.58 21.59
N TYR A 265 10.04 -43.42 22.24
CA TYR A 265 9.04 -42.37 22.10
C TYR A 265 7.64 -42.86 22.47
N ASP A 266 7.53 -43.58 23.57
CA ASP A 266 6.27 -44.05 24.14
C ASP A 266 5.69 -43.12 25.22
N GLY A 267 6.45 -42.11 25.66
CA GLY A 267 6.06 -41.12 26.65
C GLY A 267 6.53 -41.41 28.08
N ILE A 268 7.27 -42.51 28.32
CA ILE A 268 7.90 -42.86 29.59
C ILE A 268 9.43 -42.65 29.44
N PRO A 269 10.09 -41.93 30.36
CA PRO A 269 11.54 -41.74 30.24
C PRO A 269 12.35 -43.02 30.51
N ASP A 270 13.47 -43.24 29.80
CA ASP A 270 14.42 -44.37 29.92
C ASP A 270 14.86 -44.69 31.36
N VAL A 271 14.79 -43.72 32.27
CA VAL A 271 15.16 -43.89 33.69
C VAL A 271 14.06 -44.56 34.53
N ASP A 272 12.82 -44.41 34.09
CA ASP A 272 11.59 -44.88 34.72
C ASP A 272 10.94 -45.98 33.86
N ASP A 273 11.50 -46.25 32.67
CA ASP A 273 11.13 -47.28 31.72
C ASP A 273 11.94 -48.57 31.94
N SER A 274 11.24 -49.70 32.07
CA SER A 274 11.83 -51.03 32.24
C SER A 274 12.30 -51.64 30.91
N CYS A 275 11.79 -51.16 29.78
CA CYS A 275 12.12 -51.55 28.42
C CYS A 275 12.47 -50.33 27.52
N PRO A 276 13.54 -49.55 27.78
CA PRO A 276 13.86 -48.27 27.09
C PRO A 276 14.03 -48.27 25.57
N LEU A 277 13.91 -49.42 24.90
CA LEU A 277 14.06 -49.55 23.45
C LEU A 277 12.84 -50.24 22.81
N GLU A 278 11.85 -50.63 23.61
CA GLU A 278 10.64 -51.32 23.17
C GLU A 278 9.40 -50.56 23.63
N ARG A 279 8.84 -49.79 22.69
CA ARG A 279 7.66 -48.95 22.90
C ARG A 279 6.52 -49.68 23.63
N GLU A 280 6.05 -49.11 24.74
CA GLU A 280 4.85 -49.52 25.48
C GLU A 280 3.61 -49.62 24.57
N ASN A 281 2.74 -50.58 24.88
CA ASN A 281 1.52 -50.87 24.16
C ASN A 281 0.24 -50.69 24.99
N TYR A 282 -0.03 -49.49 25.52
CA TYR A 282 -1.24 -49.08 26.27
C TYR A 282 -2.51 -49.93 26.07
N ASN A 283 -2.58 -51.07 26.74
CA ASN A 283 -3.62 -52.10 26.57
C ASN A 283 -4.43 -52.30 27.86
N LYS A 284 -4.23 -51.44 28.86
CA LYS A 284 -4.83 -51.46 30.21
C LYS A 284 -4.28 -52.55 31.11
N PHE A 285 -3.12 -53.09 30.77
CA PHE A 285 -2.37 -54.03 31.58
C PHE A 285 -0.96 -53.47 31.72
N GLU A 286 -0.54 -53.24 32.95
CA GLU A 286 0.80 -52.75 33.34
C GLU A 286 1.41 -51.56 32.55
N ASP A 287 0.57 -50.77 31.84
CA ASP A 287 0.86 -49.54 31.05
C ASP A 287 1.75 -48.42 31.67
N THR A 288 2.32 -48.61 32.85
CA THR A 288 3.19 -47.65 33.54
C THR A 288 4.63 -48.12 33.69
N ASP A 289 4.95 -49.36 33.29
CA ASP A 289 6.29 -49.92 33.45
C ASP A 289 7.19 -49.75 32.20
N GLY A 290 6.61 -49.33 31.07
CA GLY A 290 7.29 -49.03 29.81
C GLY A 290 7.55 -50.26 28.95
N CYS A 291 7.01 -51.44 29.31
CA CYS A 291 7.24 -52.68 28.59
C CYS A 291 5.99 -53.16 27.85
N PRO A 292 6.10 -53.58 26.57
CA PRO A 292 4.96 -54.08 25.82
C PRO A 292 4.42 -55.39 26.41
N ASP A 293 3.22 -55.33 26.96
CA ASP A 293 2.57 -56.47 27.58
C ASP A 293 1.70 -57.29 26.63
N VAL A 294 1.57 -58.57 26.94
CA VAL A 294 0.65 -59.47 26.26
C VAL A 294 -0.35 -60.01 27.27
N LEU A 295 -1.60 -59.58 27.14
CA LEU A 295 -2.73 -60.15 27.88
C LEU A 295 -2.87 -61.65 27.55
N GLN A 296 -2.31 -62.51 28.41
CA GLN A 296 -2.57 -63.94 28.35
C GLN A 296 -3.96 -64.19 28.94
N LEU A 297 -4.98 -64.04 28.10
CA LEU A 297 -6.35 -64.43 28.45
C LEU A 297 -6.38 -65.94 28.66
N MET A 298 -6.32 -66.39 29.93
CA MET A 298 -6.75 -67.74 30.26
C MET A 298 -8.27 -67.81 30.02
N ILE A 299 -8.67 -68.42 28.92
CA ILE A 299 -10.06 -68.79 28.67
C ILE A 299 -10.41 -69.84 29.73
N THR A 300 -11.08 -69.40 30.79
CA THR A 300 -11.51 -70.28 31.91
C THR A 300 -12.96 -70.73 31.75
N GLY A 301 -13.58 -70.43 30.62
CA GLY A 301 -14.98 -70.76 30.34
C GLY A 301 -15.20 -71.14 28.89
N ASP A 302 -15.65 -72.37 28.70
CA ASP A 302 -16.27 -72.87 27.48
C ASP A 302 -17.68 -72.26 27.40
N ALA A 303 -17.79 -71.15 26.65
CA ALA A 303 -19.00 -70.32 26.62
C ALA A 303 -20.17 -71.00 25.88
N ASP A 304 -19.89 -71.95 24.99
CA ASP A 304 -20.87 -72.69 24.19
C ASP A 304 -21.01 -74.17 24.58
N PHE A 305 -20.29 -74.61 25.61
CA PHE A 305 -20.34 -75.94 26.23
C PHE A 305 -20.04 -77.08 25.24
N ASP A 306 -19.15 -76.85 24.28
CA ASP A 306 -18.79 -77.84 23.26
C ASP A 306 -17.64 -78.78 23.69
N GLY A 307 -17.03 -78.50 24.85
CA GLY A 307 -15.94 -79.28 25.43
C GLY A 307 -14.54 -78.88 24.94
N ILE A 308 -14.41 -77.78 24.19
CA ILE A 308 -13.15 -77.17 23.79
C ILE A 308 -13.00 -75.84 24.57
N LEU A 309 -11.86 -75.68 25.26
CA LEU A 309 -11.49 -74.41 25.90
C LEU A 309 -10.87 -73.44 24.90
#